data_AF-B0TPQ3-F1
#
_entry.id   AF-B0TPQ3-F1
#
_cell.length_a   1.000
_cell.length_b   1.000
_cell.length_c   1.000
_cell.angle_alpha   90.00
_cell.angle_beta   90.00
_cell.angle_gamma   90.00
#
_symmetry.space_group_name_H-M   'P 1'
#
loop_
_entity.id
_entity.type
_entity.pdbx_description
1 polymer ?
#
loop_
_entity_poly.entity_id
_entity_poly.type
_entity_poly.pdbx_seq_one_letter_code
_entity_poly.pdbx_strand_id
1 'polypeptide(L)'
;MRKKATRVALLSAGLLLSTTSLAAMSPITECNDCSSQAAQETAKAQQSDSVYVVDFVNRTAQKFVTDDKGTTLLAKLSVGELNHLNQEFNHRKVYLRAVTP
;
A
#
# COMPACT_ATOMS: atom_id res chain seq x y z
N MET A 1 -16.95 -29.93 -59.06
CA MET A 1 -17.50 -29.22 -57.87
C MET A 1 -17.97 -30.31 -56.90
N ARG A 2 -17.62 -30.44 -55.63
CA ARG A 2 -17.19 -29.54 -54.53
C ARG A 2 -16.23 -30.32 -53.61
N LYS A 3 -15.20 -29.67 -53.05
CA LYS A 3 -14.34 -30.25 -51.99
C LYS A 3 -15.07 -30.15 -50.64
N LYS A 4 -15.22 -31.26 -49.91
CA LYS A 4 -15.74 -31.25 -48.53
C LYS A 4 -14.57 -31.04 -47.57
N ALA A 5 -14.47 -29.85 -46.99
CA ALA A 5 -13.53 -29.58 -45.91
C ALA A 5 -14.20 -29.97 -44.58
N THR A 6 -13.78 -31.09 -43.99
CA THR A 6 -14.12 -31.44 -42.61
C THR A 6 -13.43 -30.43 -41.71
N ARG A 7 -14.21 -29.53 -41.11
CA ARG A 7 -13.75 -28.61 -40.08
C ARG A 7 -14.59 -28.84 -38.84
N VAL A 8 -14.01 -29.48 -37.83
CA VAL A 8 -14.27 -29.11 -36.44
C VAL A 8 -12.91 -29.15 -35.75
N ALA A 9 -12.29 -27.98 -35.70
CA ALA A 9 -11.06 -27.74 -34.98
C ALA A 9 -11.34 -27.86 -33.46
N LEU A 10 -10.35 -28.37 -32.74
CA LEU A 10 -10.36 -28.56 -31.30
C LEU A 10 -10.72 -27.26 -30.57
N LEU A 11 -11.82 -27.28 -29.82
CA LEU A 11 -12.15 -26.26 -28.82
C LEU A 11 -11.47 -26.64 -27.49
N SER A 12 -10.18 -26.32 -27.39
CA SER A 12 -9.47 -26.25 -26.10
C SER A 12 -8.99 -24.82 -25.90
N ALA A 13 -9.96 -23.91 -25.73
CA ALA A 13 -9.69 -22.55 -25.28
C ALA A 13 -9.23 -22.63 -23.82
N GLY A 14 -7.94 -22.37 -23.61
CA GLY A 14 -7.31 -22.36 -22.30
C GLY A 14 -8.02 -21.39 -21.36
N LEU A 15 -8.43 -21.91 -20.21
CA LEU A 15 -8.69 -21.10 -19.03
C LEU A 15 -7.38 -20.43 -18.65
N LEU A 16 -7.18 -19.19 -19.11
CA LEU A 16 -6.13 -18.31 -18.62
C LEU A 16 -6.44 -18.08 -17.14
N LEU A 17 -5.75 -18.82 -16.27
CA LEU A 17 -5.65 -18.53 -14.85
C LEU A 17 -4.93 -17.18 -14.71
N SER A 18 -5.69 -16.10 -14.83
CA SER A 18 -5.24 -14.77 -14.41
C SER A 18 -5.17 -14.78 -12.89
N THR A 19 -4.09 -15.31 -12.34
CA THR A 19 -3.73 -15.06 -10.94
C THR A 19 -3.40 -13.57 -10.85
N THR A 20 -4.39 -12.76 -10.51
CA THR A 20 -4.15 -11.36 -10.13
C THR A 20 -3.32 -11.40 -8.86
N SER A 21 -2.01 -11.25 -8.99
CA SER A 21 -1.14 -10.95 -7.86
C SER A 21 -1.61 -9.61 -7.30
N LEU A 22 -2.43 -9.66 -6.25
CA LEU A 22 -2.73 -8.49 -5.44
C LEU A 22 -1.43 -8.17 -4.70
N ALA A 23 -0.65 -7.23 -5.24
CA ALA A 23 0.41 -6.61 -4.46
C ALA A 23 -0.26 -5.98 -3.23
N ALA A 24 0.02 -6.52 -2.05
CA ALA A 24 -0.50 -5.97 -0.81
C ALA A 24 0.06 -4.56 -0.65
N MET A 25 -0.81 -3.55 -0.60
CA MET A 25 -0.41 -2.19 -0.28
C MET A 25 0.13 -2.14 1.15
N SER A 26 1.14 -1.30 1.39
CA SER A 26 1.67 -1.06 2.72
C SER A 26 0.54 -0.60 3.66
N PRO A 27 0.39 -1.20 4.86
CA PRO A 27 -0.65 -0.83 5.79
C PRO A 27 -0.55 0.63 6.22
N ILE A 28 -1.72 1.21 6.48
CA ILE A 28 -1.88 2.56 6.99
C ILE A 28 -2.56 2.45 8.34
N THR A 29 -1.99 3.10 9.35
CA THR A 29 -2.51 3.07 10.71
C THR A 29 -2.58 4.48 11.29
N GLU A 30 -3.61 4.74 12.11
CA GLU A 30 -3.82 6.04 12.74
C GLU A 30 -3.13 6.08 14.10
N CYS A 31 -2.41 7.17 14.38
CA CYS A 31 -1.89 7.50 15.70
C CYS A 31 -2.03 9.01 15.89
N ASN A 32 -3.14 9.43 16.49
CA ASN A 32 -3.46 10.85 16.67
C ASN A 32 -2.78 11.40 17.94
N ASP A 33 -2.13 12.55 17.81
CA ASP A 33 -1.40 13.23 18.89
C ASP A 33 -0.32 12.35 19.57
N CYS A 34 0.28 11.47 18.77
CA CYS A 34 1.28 10.52 19.26
C CYS A 34 2.66 11.15 19.31
N SER A 35 3.45 10.76 20.31
CA SER A 35 4.90 11.01 20.28
C SER A 35 5.55 10.21 19.14
N SER A 36 6.74 10.63 18.71
CA SER A 36 7.49 9.92 17.66
C SER A 36 7.77 8.45 18.02
N GLN A 37 8.02 8.16 19.31
CA GLN A 37 8.22 6.80 19.78
C GLN A 37 6.92 5.98 19.70
N ALA A 38 5.80 6.55 20.14
CA ALA A 38 4.50 5.87 20.07
C ALA A 38 4.12 5.56 18.60
N ALA A 39 4.34 6.51 17.68
CA ALA A 39 4.13 6.28 16.26
C ALA A 39 4.97 5.12 15.69
N GLN A 40 6.25 5.03 16.09
CA GLN A 40 7.13 3.93 15.69
C GLN A 40 6.67 2.58 16.28
N GLU A 41 6.18 2.56 17.52
CA GLU A 41 5.61 1.36 18.15
C GLU A 41 4.31 0.92 17.46
N THR A 42 3.44 1.86 17.09
CA THR A 42 2.24 1.58 16.28
C THR A 42 2.60 0.98 14.93
N ALA A 43 3.66 1.49 14.28
CA ALA A 43 4.16 0.91 13.03
C ALA A 43 4.68 -0.52 13.24
N LYS A 44 5.50 -0.76 14.26
CA LYS A 44 6.03 -2.10 14.59
C LYS A 44 4.92 -3.14 14.79
N ALA A 45 3.81 -2.74 15.40
CA ALA A 45 2.67 -3.63 15.65
C ALA A 45 2.02 -4.17 14.37
N GLN A 46 2.22 -3.53 13.20
CA GLN A 46 1.63 -3.97 11.93
C GLN A 46 2.41 -5.12 11.27
N GLN A 47 3.61 -5.46 11.74
CA GLN A 47 4.44 -6.57 11.22
C GLN A 47 4.59 -6.54 9.69
N SER A 48 4.80 -5.35 9.12
CA SER A 48 4.99 -5.13 7.69
C SER A 48 6.31 -4.40 7.41
N ASP A 49 6.91 -4.69 6.26
CA ASP A 49 8.16 -4.09 5.78
C ASP A 49 8.06 -2.57 5.69
N SER A 50 6.87 -2.04 5.38
CA SER A 50 6.62 -0.61 5.42
C SER A 50 5.21 -0.30 5.89
N VAL A 51 5.10 0.72 6.75
CA VAL A 51 3.85 1.15 7.36
C VAL A 51 3.75 2.67 7.28
N TYR A 52 2.58 3.19 6.93
CA TYR A 52 2.28 4.61 7.06
C TYR A 52 1.54 4.87 8.37
N VAL A 53 2.02 5.82 9.16
CA VAL A 53 1.35 6.28 10.37
C VAL A 53 0.82 7.68 10.12
N VAL A 54 -0.49 7.86 10.26
CA VAL A 54 -1.17 9.14 10.05
C VAL A 54 -1.62 9.73 11.39
N ASP A 55 -1.36 11.02 11.58
CA ASP A 55 -1.81 11.81 12.71
C ASP A 55 -2.65 12.96 12.18
N PHE A 56 -3.97 12.88 12.37
CA PHE A 56 -4.88 13.89 11.87
C PHE A 56 -4.97 15.12 12.77
N VAL A 57 -4.55 15.01 14.03
CA VAL A 57 -4.49 16.16 14.96
C VAL A 57 -3.36 17.07 14.53
N ASN A 58 -2.17 16.51 14.35
CA ASN A 58 -1.00 17.26 13.89
C ASN A 58 -0.96 17.43 12.35
N ARG A 59 -1.84 16.73 11.63
CA ARG A 59 -1.94 16.68 10.16
C ARG A 59 -0.66 16.17 9.52
N THR A 60 -0.06 15.14 10.08
CA THR A 60 1.22 14.58 9.65
C THR A 60 1.07 13.14 9.16
N ALA A 61 1.96 12.74 8.28
CA ALA A 61 2.12 11.38 7.81
C ALA A 61 3.59 10.98 7.93
N GLN A 62 3.83 9.79 8.48
CA GLN A 62 5.14 9.20 8.69
C GLN A 62 5.22 7.87 7.93
N LYS A 63 6.36 7.58 7.31
CA LYS A 63 6.64 6.27 6.73
C LYS A 63 7.64 5.58 7.62
N PHE A 64 7.30 4.41 8.12
CA PHE A 64 8.25 3.54 8.79
C PHE A 64 8.60 2.37 7.87
N VAL A 65 9.88 2.00 7.87
CA VAL A 65 10.39 0.83 7.14
C VAL A 65 11.11 -0.06 8.14
N THR A 66 10.81 -1.35 8.10
CA THR A 66 11.46 -2.37 8.92
C THR A 66 12.47 -3.12 8.06
N ASP A 67 13.72 -3.15 8.50
CA ASP A 67 14.77 -3.92 7.82
C ASP A 67 14.68 -5.43 8.13
N ASP A 68 15.48 -6.23 7.42
CA ASP A 68 15.54 -7.69 7.60
C ASP A 68 15.98 -8.12 9.02
N LYS A 69 16.52 -7.20 9.82
CA LYS A 69 16.93 -7.42 11.22
C LYS A 69 15.82 -7.06 12.21
N GLY A 70 14.66 -6.61 11.74
CA GLY A 70 13.53 -6.16 12.57
C GLY A 70 13.67 -4.73 13.08
N THR A 71 14.63 -3.95 12.58
CA THR A 71 14.81 -2.55 12.97
C THR A 71 13.86 -1.68 12.15
N THR A 72 12.86 -1.11 12.82
CA THR A 72 11.93 -0.15 12.21
C THR A 72 12.48 1.27 12.34
N LEU A 73 12.62 2.00 11.24
CA LEU A 73 13.12 3.37 11.20
C LEU A 73 12.18 4.30 10.44
N LEU A 74 12.18 5.59 10.80
CA LEU A 74 11.50 6.62 10.04
C LEU A 74 12.22 6.77 8.68
N ALA A 75 11.45 6.66 7.62
CA ALA A 75 11.90 6.73 6.25
C ALA A 75 11.26 7.92 5.54
N LYS A 76 11.90 8.38 4.46
CA LYS A 76 11.37 9.47 3.64
C LYS A 76 10.06 9.03 2.99
N LEU A 77 8.98 9.77 3.27
CA LEU A 77 7.74 9.68 2.52
C LEU A 77 7.89 10.44 1.19
N SER A 78 7.62 9.78 0.08
CA SER A 78 7.61 10.40 -1.24
C SER A 78 6.37 11.28 -1.44
N VAL A 79 6.44 12.20 -2.40
CA VAL A 79 5.28 13.04 -2.77
C VAL A 79 4.12 12.21 -3.29
N GLY A 80 4.40 11.12 -4.02
CA GLY A 80 3.37 10.21 -4.52
C GLY A 80 2.64 9.49 -3.39
N GLU A 81 3.37 8.96 -2.41
CA GLU A 81 2.79 8.32 -1.22
C GLU A 81 1.96 9.31 -0.40
N LEU A 82 2.47 10.54 -0.19
CA LEU A 82 1.72 11.58 0.51
C LEU A 82 0.42 11.96 -0.21
N ASN A 83 0.46 12.07 -1.54
CA ASN A 83 -0.73 12.37 -2.34
C ASN A 83 -1.74 11.22 -2.26
N HIS A 84 -1.27 9.97 -2.28
CA HIS A 84 -2.13 8.81 -2.10
C HIS A 84 -2.84 8.82 -0.75
N LEU A 85 -2.10 9.03 0.34
CA LEU A 85 -2.69 9.15 1.69
C LEU A 85 -3.73 10.28 1.76
N ASN A 86 -3.44 11.43 1.16
CA ASN A 86 -4.38 12.55 1.11
C ASN A 86 -5.64 12.25 0.29
N GLN A 87 -5.52 11.45 -0.77
CA GLN A 87 -6.68 10.99 -1.54
C GLN A 87 -7.54 10.01 -0.74
N GLU A 88 -6.91 9.05 -0.08
CA GLU A 88 -7.57 8.06 0.77
C GLU A 88 -8.37 8.72 1.91
N PHE A 89 -7.77 9.70 2.58
CA PHE A 89 -8.40 10.44 3.68
C PHE A 89 -9.10 11.74 3.26
N ASN A 90 -9.37 11.95 1.96
CA ASN A 90 -10.06 13.15 1.48
C ASN A 90 -11.45 13.33 2.13
N HIS A 91 -12.09 12.23 2.56
CA HIS A 91 -13.35 12.26 3.29
C HIS A 91 -13.24 13.00 4.64
N ARG A 92 -12.06 13.02 5.27
CA ARG A 92 -11.80 13.76 6.52
C ARG A 92 -11.59 15.26 6.34
N LYS A 93 -11.43 15.74 5.10
CA LYS A 93 -11.17 17.16 4.79
C LYS A 93 -9.94 17.74 5.50
N VAL A 94 -8.95 16.89 5.77
CA VAL A 94 -7.65 17.25 6.35
C VAL A 94 -6.57 16.89 5.34
N TYR A 95 -5.63 17.80 5.12
CA TYR A 95 -4.46 17.57 4.28
C TYR A 95 -3.25 17.27 5.15
N LEU A 96 -2.69 16.07 4.99
CA LEU A 96 -1.52 15.57 5.68
C LEU A 96 -0.25 16.14 5.05
N ARG A 97 0.77 16.37 5.88
CA ARG A 97 2.15 16.71 5.47
C ARG A 97 3.13 15.62 5.89
N ALA A 98 4.16 15.39 5.08
CA ALA A 98 5.22 14.45 5.44
C ALA A 98 6.03 14.96 6.65
N VAL A 99 6.37 14.07 7.57
CA VAL A 99 7.44 14.30 8.56
C VAL A 99 8.77 13.92 7.92
N THR A 100 9.80 14.74 8.13
CA THR A 100 11.16 14.47 7.66
C THR A 100 11.89 13.51 8.62
N PRO A 101 12.63 12.52 8.10
CA PRO A 101 13.51 11.66 8.89
C PRO A 101 14.61 12.42 9.62
#